data_AF-A0A4Y2G9D9-F1
#
_entry.id   AF-A0A4Y2G9D9-F1
#
_cell.length_a   1.000
_cell.length_b   1.000
_cell.length_c   1.000
_cell.angle_alpha   90.00
_cell.angle_beta   90.00
_cell.angle_gamma   90.00
#
_symmetry.space_group_name_H-M   'P 1'
#
loop_
_entity.id
_entity.type
_entity.pdbx_description
1 polymer ?
#
loop_
_entity_poly.entity_id
_entity_poly.type
_entity_poly.pdbx_seq_one_letter_code
_entity_poly.pdbx_strand_id
1 'polypeptide(L)'
;MLRRELGSRDKRNFFPIKEAFVSRKVIQAYLRSLDNSMFPKDDSTSVVSIVECLRKEPYDPILIFKLQNSTTLYDPSDLDYLPTSQTSFALDFQTEHQRDMLVSNSDKVLCIDSTHKTNQV
;
A
#
# COMPACT_ATOMS: atom_id res chain seq x y z
N MET A 1 -8.51 41.71 14.60
CA MET A 1 -9.61 40.72 14.70
C MET A 1 -9.06 39.37 14.28
N LEU A 2 -9.18 38.38 15.18
CA LEU A 2 -8.47 37.10 15.16
C LEU A 2 -8.94 36.15 14.03
N ARG A 3 -7.97 35.61 13.28
CA ARG A 3 -8.15 34.51 12.34
C ARG A 3 -8.51 33.26 13.17
N ARG A 4 -9.73 32.72 12.98
CA ARG A 4 -10.11 31.42 13.55
C ARG A 4 -9.15 30.35 13.04
N GLU A 5 -8.49 29.67 13.96
CA GLU A 5 -7.72 28.48 13.68
C GLU A 5 -8.65 27.42 13.07
N LEU A 6 -8.35 27.01 11.84
CA LEU A 6 -8.91 25.82 11.22
C LEU A 6 -8.35 24.64 12.02
N GLY A 7 -9.21 24.02 12.81
CA GLY A 7 -8.84 22.91 13.70
C GLY A 7 -7.99 21.86 12.98
N SER A 8 -6.84 21.58 13.58
CA SER A 8 -5.93 20.52 13.13
C SER A 8 -6.70 19.19 13.02
N ARG A 9 -6.72 18.61 11.81
CA ARG A 9 -7.37 17.32 11.51
C ARG A 9 -6.68 16.12 12.17
N ASP A 10 -5.53 16.34 12.81
CA ASP A 10 -4.50 15.35 13.10
C ASP A 10 -4.63 14.67 14.48
N LYS A 11 -5.72 14.94 15.22
CA LYS A 11 -5.94 14.39 16.58
C LYS A 11 -7.14 13.47 16.73
N ARG A 12 -7.72 12.97 15.63
CA ARG A 12 -8.82 12.00 15.73
C ARG A 12 -8.23 10.61 15.79
N ASN A 13 -8.34 9.97 16.95
CA ASN A 13 -8.12 8.53 17.12
C ASN A 13 -8.86 7.79 15.99
N PHE A 14 -8.11 7.23 15.04
CA PHE A 14 -8.69 6.56 13.88
C PHE A 14 -9.09 5.15 14.32
N PHE A 15 -10.38 4.98 14.61
CA PHE A 15 -10.98 3.66 14.78
C PHE A 15 -11.58 3.26 13.42
N PRO A 16 -11.06 2.21 12.76
CA PRO A 16 -11.60 1.78 11.47
C PRO A 16 -13.03 1.25 11.68
N ILE A 17 -14.02 2.07 11.32
CA ILE A 17 -15.43 1.70 11.24
C ILE A 17 -15.70 0.93 9.95
N LYS A 18 -16.82 0.20 9.86
CA LYS A 18 -17.16 -0.63 8.70
C LYS A 18 -17.18 0.16 7.39
N GLU A 19 -17.49 1.46 7.44
CA GLU A 19 -17.42 2.36 6.27
C GLU A 19 -15.99 2.71 5.83
N ALA A 20 -14.97 2.45 6.65
CA ALA A 20 -13.56 2.59 6.27
C ALA A 20 -13.09 1.46 5.34
N PHE A 21 -13.85 0.36 5.24
CA PHE A 21 -13.55 -0.75 4.36
C PHE A 21 -14.22 -0.56 3.00
N VAL A 22 -13.42 -0.60 1.93
CA VAL A 22 -13.93 -0.51 0.56
C VAL A 22 -14.77 -1.75 0.26
N SER A 23 -16.07 -1.57 0.02
CA SER A 23 -16.96 -2.69 -0.29
C SER A 23 -16.73 -3.21 -1.72
N ARG A 24 -17.03 -4.50 -1.96
CA ARG A 24 -16.95 -5.12 -3.30
C ARG A 24 -17.72 -4.35 -4.37
N LYS A 25 -18.86 -3.73 -4.00
CA LYS A 25 -19.66 -2.89 -4.90
C LYS A 25 -18.91 -1.62 -5.31
N VAL A 26 -18.19 -0.99 -4.38
CA VAL A 26 -17.39 0.21 -4.65
C VAL A 26 -16.20 -0.15 -5.55
N ILE A 27 -15.52 -1.28 -5.29
CA ILE A 27 -14.45 -1.78 -6.16
C ILE A 27 -14.97 -2.04 -7.59
N GLN A 28 -16.11 -2.72 -7.72
CA GLN A 28 -16.69 -3.01 -9.04
C GLN A 28 -17.17 -1.75 -9.78
N ALA A 29 -17.75 -0.77 -9.08
CA ALA A 29 -18.13 0.51 -9.68
C ALA A 29 -16.89 1.29 -10.17
N TYR A 30 -15.81 1.27 -9.38
CA TYR A 30 -14.54 1.87 -9.75
C TYR A 30 -13.92 1.19 -10.98
N LEU A 31 -13.88 -0.14 -11.03
CA LEU A 31 -13.39 -0.90 -12.20
C LEU A 31 -14.20 -0.58 -13.47
N ARG A 32 -15.53 -0.48 -13.37
CA ARG A 32 -16.37 -0.07 -14.51
C ARG A 32 -16.13 1.38 -14.96
N SER A 33 -15.75 2.26 -14.05
CA SER A 33 -15.38 3.63 -14.40
C SER A 33 -13.99 3.72 -15.05
N LEU A 34 -13.08 2.81 -14.67
CA LEU A 34 -11.75 2.66 -15.27
C LEU A 34 -11.83 2.20 -16.73
N ASP A 35 -12.69 1.22 -17.04
CA ASP A 35 -12.91 0.72 -18.41
C ASP A 35 -13.43 1.82 -19.38
N ASN A 36 -14.05 2.87 -18.84
CA ASN A 36 -14.61 4.00 -19.62
C ASN A 36 -13.69 5.24 -19.62
N SER A 37 -12.57 5.21 -18.89
CA SER A 37 -11.63 6.32 -18.86
C SER A 37 -10.61 6.15 -19.99
N MET A 38 -10.47 7.15 -20.86
CA MET A 38 -9.26 7.28 -21.67
C MET A 38 -8.12 7.56 -20.70
N PHE A 39 -7.40 6.52 -20.27
CA PHE A 39 -6.19 6.66 -19.49
C PHE A 39 -5.25 7.61 -20.23
N PRO A 40 -4.86 8.75 -19.62
CA PRO A 40 -3.80 9.58 -20.16
C PRO A 40 -2.57 8.71 -20.45
N LYS A 41 -1.94 8.94 -21.60
CA LYS A 41 -0.72 8.22 -22.04
C LYS A 41 0.44 8.24 -21.01
N ASP A 42 0.32 9.03 -19.94
CA ASP A 42 1.35 9.36 -18.96
C ASP A 42 1.03 8.89 -17.52
N ASP A 43 0.04 8.02 -17.32
CA ASP A 43 -0.33 7.54 -15.96
C ASP A 43 0.84 6.84 -15.25
N SER A 44 1.71 6.15 -16.00
CA SER A 44 2.93 5.56 -15.45
C SER A 44 3.88 6.60 -14.84
N THR A 45 4.00 7.78 -15.46
CA THR A 45 4.81 8.91 -14.98
C THR A 45 4.24 9.46 -13.67
N SER A 46 2.91 9.50 -13.53
CA SER A 46 2.25 9.91 -12.28
C SER A 46 2.54 8.92 -11.15
N VAL A 47 2.43 7.61 -11.41
CA VAL A 47 2.76 6.57 -10.42
C VAL A 47 4.22 6.67 -9.98
N VAL A 48 5.16 6.79 -10.93
CA VAL A 48 6.59 6.97 -10.62
C VAL A 48 6.81 8.20 -9.75
N SER A 49 6.18 9.33 -10.11
CA SER A 49 6.31 10.59 -9.36
C SER A 49 5.78 10.48 -7.93
N ILE A 50 4.67 9.75 -7.72
CA ILE A 50 4.12 9.49 -6.38
C ILE A 50 5.08 8.65 -5.56
N VAL A 51 5.62 7.58 -6.15
CA VAL A 51 6.59 6.71 -5.47
C VAL A 51 7.85 7.50 -5.10
N GLU A 52 8.40 8.29 -6.02
CA GLU A 52 9.55 9.15 -5.74
C GLU A 52 9.28 10.19 -4.63
N CYS A 53 8.06 10.74 -4.57
CA CYS A 53 7.67 11.62 -3.47
C CYS A 53 7.59 10.86 -2.14
N LEU A 54 7.00 9.67 -2.12
CA LEU A 54 6.91 8.83 -0.93
C LEU A 54 8.30 8.43 -0.41
N ARG A 55 9.25 8.12 -1.29
CA ARG A 55 10.64 7.80 -0.90
C ARG A 55 11.39 8.95 -0.23
N LYS A 56 10.92 10.19 -0.39
CA LYS A 56 11.50 11.36 0.29
C LYS A 56 11.02 11.49 1.73
N GLU A 57 10.03 10.71 2.15
CA GLU A 57 9.60 10.67 3.55
C GLU A 57 10.74 10.14 4.45
N PRO A 58 10.85 10.60 5.70
CA PRO A 58 11.99 10.27 6.58
C PRO A 58 12.23 8.78 6.83
N TYR A 59 11.20 7.95 6.66
CA TYR A 59 11.25 6.52 6.94
C TYR A 59 11.32 5.62 5.71
N ASP A 60 11.38 6.19 4.49
CA ASP A 60 11.33 5.51 3.19
C ASP A 60 10.26 4.40 3.15
N PRO A 61 8.97 4.75 2.99
CA PRO A 61 7.86 3.80 3.01
C PRO A 61 7.92 2.73 1.91
N ILE A 62 8.66 2.94 0.82
CA ILE A 62 8.61 2.08 -0.35
C ILE A 62 9.57 0.90 -0.18
N LEU A 63 9.01 -0.31 -0.19
CA LEU A 63 9.76 -1.56 -0.09
C LEU A 63 10.07 -2.13 -1.47
N ILE A 64 9.04 -2.19 -2.33
CA ILE A 64 9.13 -2.73 -3.67
C ILE A 64 8.45 -1.77 -4.64
N PHE A 65 9.09 -1.50 -5.77
CA PHE A 65 8.44 -0.84 -6.89
C PHE A 65 8.95 -1.39 -8.21
N LYS A 66 8.01 -1.89 -9.01
CA LYS A 66 8.25 -2.47 -10.32
C LYS A 66 7.10 -2.11 -11.25
N LEU A 67 7.43 -1.48 -12.38
CA LEU A 67 6.45 -1.28 -13.44
C LEU A 67 6.27 -2.55 -14.26
N GLN A 68 5.11 -2.65 -14.88
CA GLN A 68 4.84 -3.72 -15.82
C GLN A 68 5.79 -3.61 -17.03
N ASN A 69 6.35 -4.73 -17.47
CA ASN A 69 7.31 -4.81 -18.58
C ASN A 69 8.59 -3.98 -18.38
N SER A 70 8.91 -3.56 -17.15
CA SER A 70 10.20 -2.98 -16.80
C SER A 70 10.96 -3.86 -15.82
N THR A 71 12.26 -3.58 -15.69
CA THR A 71 13.07 -4.04 -14.57
C THR A 71 12.56 -3.43 -13.26
N THR A 72 12.81 -4.13 -12.17
CA THR A 72 12.48 -3.64 -10.83
C THR A 72 13.25 -2.35 -10.53
N LEU A 73 12.56 -1.32 -10.06
CA LEU A 73 13.16 -0.02 -9.75
C LEU A 73 13.67 -0.01 -8.31
N TYR A 74 12.90 -0.57 -7.37
CA TYR A 74 13.24 -0.65 -5.95
C TYR A 74 12.88 -2.05 -5.44
N ASP A 75 13.85 -2.87 -4.99
CA ASP A 75 13.68 -4.16 -4.28
C ASP A 75 15.08 -4.77 -3.98
N PRO A 76 15.23 -5.77 -3.08
CA PRO A 76 16.27 -6.79 -3.17
C PRO A 76 16.43 -7.43 -4.55
N SER A 77 17.66 -7.80 -4.87
CA SER A 77 18.15 -8.13 -6.22
C SER A 77 17.49 -9.32 -6.92
N ASP A 78 16.64 -10.07 -6.22
CA ASP A 78 16.23 -11.41 -6.63
C ASP A 78 14.87 -11.46 -7.35
N LEU A 79 14.09 -10.36 -7.34
CA LEU A 79 12.71 -10.35 -7.86
C LEU A 79 12.63 -10.51 -9.39
N ASP A 80 13.61 -9.97 -10.12
CA ASP A 80 13.62 -9.97 -11.59
C ASP A 80 13.85 -11.38 -12.19
N TYR A 81 14.37 -12.35 -11.42
CA TYR A 81 14.63 -13.72 -11.90
C TYR A 81 13.37 -14.59 -12.01
N LEU A 82 12.22 -14.15 -11.48
CA LEU A 82 10.99 -14.93 -11.56
C LEU A 82 10.39 -14.86 -12.97
N PRO A 83 9.98 -15.98 -13.60
CA PRO A 83 9.41 -15.96 -14.96
C PRO A 83 8.17 -15.08 -15.13
N THR A 84 7.41 -14.88 -14.05
CA THR A 84 6.23 -14.01 -14.03
C THR A 84 6.57 -12.54 -13.78
N SER A 85 7.81 -12.23 -13.36
CA SER A 85 8.21 -10.88 -12.93
C SER A 85 8.00 -9.87 -14.04
N GLN A 86 8.43 -10.17 -15.28
CA GLN A 86 8.50 -9.21 -16.37
C GLN A 86 7.14 -8.57 -16.67
N THR A 87 6.06 -9.35 -16.65
CA THR A 87 4.70 -8.88 -16.92
C THR A 87 3.94 -8.37 -15.69
N SER A 88 4.55 -8.42 -14.51
CA SER A 88 3.93 -8.00 -13.26
C SER A 88 4.25 -6.55 -12.92
N PHE A 89 3.23 -5.85 -12.43
CA PHE A 89 3.37 -4.63 -11.64
C PHE A 89 3.46 -5.01 -10.15
N ALA A 90 4.37 -4.39 -9.41
CA ALA A 90 4.46 -4.53 -7.96
C ALA A 90 4.70 -3.16 -7.31
N LEU A 91 3.94 -2.87 -6.26
CA LEU A 91 4.17 -1.76 -5.36
C LEU A 91 3.93 -2.29 -3.96
N ASP A 92 5.00 -2.40 -3.18
CA ASP A 92 4.94 -2.72 -1.77
C ASP A 92 5.42 -1.51 -0.97
N PHE A 93 4.65 -1.15 0.05
CA PHE A 93 4.96 -0.04 0.91
C PHE A 93 4.45 -0.34 2.32
N GLN A 94 5.14 0.22 3.29
CA GLN A 94 4.78 0.10 4.69
C GLN A 94 4.62 1.48 5.31
N THR A 95 3.70 1.57 6.27
CA THR A 95 3.62 2.70 7.19
C THR A 95 4.77 2.65 8.18
N GLU A 96 5.09 3.79 8.79
CA GLU A 96 6.09 3.87 9.85
C GLU A 96 5.79 2.89 11.00
N HIS A 97 4.52 2.77 11.39
CA HIS A 97 4.11 1.82 12.43
C HIS A 97 4.36 0.36 12.05
N GLN A 98 4.14 -0.02 10.79
CA GLN A 98 4.43 -1.39 10.31
C GLN A 98 5.92 -1.68 10.34
N ARG A 99 6.76 -0.72 9.93
CA ARG A 99 8.23 -0.82 10.05
C ARG A 99 8.63 -1.02 11.51
N ASP A 100 8.11 -0.20 12.42
CA ASP A 100 8.46 -0.26 13.84
C ASP A 100 8.00 -1.57 14.48
N MET A 101 6.82 -2.07 14.11
CA MET A 101 6.30 -3.37 14.53
C MET A 101 7.20 -4.51 14.04
N LEU A 102 7.66 -4.45 12.78
CA LEU A 102 8.58 -5.43 12.22
C LEU A 102 9.93 -5.41 12.96
N VAL A 103 10.52 -4.23 13.17
CA VAL A 103 11.80 -4.10 13.90
C VAL A 103 11.67 -4.61 15.34
N SER A 104 10.58 -4.27 16.03
CA SER A 104 10.39 -4.60 17.45
C SER A 104 9.92 -6.02 17.73
N ASN A 105 9.40 -6.75 16.73
CA ASN A 105 8.86 -8.10 16.91
C ASN A 105 9.35 -9.11 15.87
N SER A 106 10.35 -8.79 15.05
CA SER A 106 10.90 -9.70 14.03
C SER A 106 11.46 -11.00 14.62
N ASP A 107 11.83 -11.01 15.89
CA ASP A 107 12.27 -12.18 16.65
C ASP A 107 11.11 -13.08 17.12
N LYS A 108 9.87 -12.59 17.03
CA LYS A 108 8.66 -13.29 17.49
C LYS A 108 7.86 -13.77 16.29
N VAL A 109 7.96 -15.06 15.99
CA VAL A 109 7.11 -15.70 14.99
C VAL A 109 5.75 -16.04 15.60
N LEU A 110 4.68 -15.39 15.14
CA LEU A 110 3.31 -15.74 15.50
C LEU A 110 2.80 -16.84 14.57
N CYS A 111 2.84 -18.09 15.04
CA CYS A 111 2.22 -19.22 14.35
C CYS A 111 0.75 -19.35 14.79
N ILE A 112 -0.20 -19.06 13.90
CA ILE A 112 -1.62 -19.30 14.14
C ILE A 112 -1.99 -20.64 13.50
N ASP A 113 -1.97 -21.70 14.29
CA ASP A 113 -2.51 -22.99 13.87
C ASP A 113 -4.02 -23.03 14.12
N SER A 114 -4.80 -23.04 13.05
CA SER A 114 -6.27 -23.16 13.10
C SER A 114 -6.79 -24.54 12.73
N THR A 115 -5.90 -25.53 12.57
CA THR A 115 -6.21 -26.88 12.08
C THR A 115 -7.27 -27.59 12.93
N HIS A 116 -7.40 -27.23 14.20
CA HIS A 116 -8.37 -27.85 15.12
C HIS A 116 -9.54 -26.97 15.57
N LYS A 117 -9.67 -25.72 15.09
CA LYS A 117 -10.81 -24.80 15.34
C LYS A 117 -11.44 -24.90 16.75
N THR A 118 -10.63 -24.98 17.80
CA THR A 118 -11.05 -25.26 19.20
C THR A 118 -11.86 -24.15 19.85
N ASN A 119 -12.09 -23.04 19.15
CA ASN A 119 -12.60 -21.78 19.71
C ASN A 119 -13.97 -21.39 19.10
N GLN A 120 -14.62 -22.30 18.38
CA GLN A 120 -15.99 -22.10 17.91
C GLN A 120 -16.94 -22.58 19.00
N VAL A 121 -17.72 -21.65 19.54
CA VAL A 121 -18.87 -21.90 20.44
C VAL A 121 -20.13 -22.06 19.59
#